data_AF-A0A6P4IBJ6-F1
#
_entry.id   AF-A0A6P4IBJ6-F1
#
_cell.length_a   1.000
_cell.length_b   1.000
_cell.length_c   1.000
_cell.angle_alpha   90.00
_cell.angle_beta   90.00
_cell.angle_gamma   90.00
#
_symmetry.space_group_name_H-M   'P 1'
#
loop_
_entity.id
_entity.type
_entity.pdbx_description
1 polymer ?
#
loop_
_entity_poly.entity_id
_entity_poly.type
_entity_poly.pdbx_seq_one_letter_code
_entity_poly.pdbx_strand_id
1 'polypeptide(L)' 'MVQLKFLCLFLAIMTIAVLDSNMAEANDCLSGKFSGPCWAWSGEECRRLCKEEGRVSGHCSASMKCWCEGC' A
#
# COMPACT_ATOMS: atom_id res chain seq x y z
N MET A 1 -14.29 34.62 18.18
CA MET A 1 -14.50 34.10 16.81
C MET A 1 -13.20 33.84 16.05
N VAL A 2 -12.22 34.75 16.06
CA VAL A 2 -10.94 34.60 15.35
C VAL A 2 -10.11 33.41 15.88
N GLN A 3 -10.03 33.23 17.20
CA GLN A 3 -9.33 32.10 17.82
C GLN A 3 -9.90 30.73 17.44
N LEU A 4 -11.23 30.61 17.35
CA LEU A 4 -11.89 29.37 16.95
C LEU A 4 -11.61 29.04 15.48
N LYS A 5 -11.54 30.05 14.60
CA LYS A 5 -11.19 29.88 13.18
C LYS A 5 -9.76 29.36 13.02
N PHE A 6 -8.80 29.91 13.77
CA PHE A 6 -7.42 29.43 13.77
C PHE A 6 -7.29 28.00 14.30
N LEU A 7 -8.01 27.66 15.36
CA LEU A 7 -8.03 26.30 15.89
C LEU A 7 -8.61 25.31 14.87
N CYS A 8 -9.73 25.63 14.23
CA CYS A 8 -10.32 24.80 13.19
C CYS A 8 -9.39 24.63 11.98
N LEU A 9 -8.70 25.69 11.56
CA LEU A 9 -7.73 25.63 10.47
C LEU A 9 -6.54 24.73 10.82
N PHE A 10 -5.99 24.88 12.03
CA PHE A 10 -4.89 24.03 12.50
C PHE A 10 -5.30 22.55 12.55
N LEU A 11 -6.47 22.25 13.11
CA LEU A 11 -6.99 20.88 13.17
C LEU A 11 -7.19 20.30 11.77
N ALA A 12 -7.74 21.07 10.83
CA ALA A 12 -7.91 20.64 9.44
C ALA A 12 -6.56 20.30 8.78
N ILE A 13 -5.54 21.15 8.95
CA ILE A 13 -4.20 20.91 8.40
C ILE A 13 -3.59 19.63 9.00
N MET A 14 -3.69 19.44 10.32
CA MET A 14 -3.20 18.24 10.97
C MET A 14 -3.91 16.97 10.49
N THR A 15 -5.23 17.02 10.30
CA THR A 15 -5.98 15.87 9.78
C THR A 15 -5.56 15.50 8.36
N ILE A 16 -5.32 16.49 7.49
CA ILE A 16 -4.87 16.26 6.12
C ILE A 16 -3.47 15.63 6.13
N ALA A 17 -2.55 16.14 6.94
CA ALA A 17 -1.20 15.61 7.06
C ALA A 17 -1.17 14.15 7.55
N VAL A 18 -2.01 13.80 8.53
CA VAL A 18 -2.12 12.41 9.03
C VAL A 18 -2.71 11.49 7.96
N LEU A 19 -3.74 11.92 7.23
CA LEU A 19 -4.34 11.11 6.16
C LEU A 19 -3.31 10.81 5.05
N ASP A 20 -2.53 11.81 4.64
CA ASP A 20 -1.50 11.67 3.60
C ASP A 20 -0.42 10.63 4.01
N SER A 21 0.06 10.69 5.25
CA SER A 21 1.08 9.76 5.76
C SER A 21 0.64 8.28 5.78
N ASN A 22 -0.66 8.01 5.95
CA ASN A 22 -1.18 6.64 5.95
C ASN A 22 -1.40 6.09 4.53
N MET A 23 -1.56 6.95 3.51
CA MET A 23 -1.71 6.50 2.13
C MET A 23 -0.37 6.21 1.46
N ALA A 24 0.71 6.85 1.92
CA ALA A 24 2.06 6.64 1.38
C ALA A 24 2.59 5.20 1.60
N GLU A 25 2.07 4.47 2.59
CA GLU A 25 2.42 3.07 2.87
C GLU A 25 1.64 2.05 2.01
N ALA A 26 0.60 2.50 1.31
CA ALA A 26 -0.28 1.65 0.50
C ALA A 26 0.07 1.71 -0.99
N ASN A 27 1.36 1.74 -1.33
CA ASN A 27 1.78 1.64 -2.71
C ASN A 27 2.15 0.18 -3.02
N ASP A 28 1.42 -0.40 -3.97
CA ASP A 28 1.70 -1.74 -4.45
C ASP A 28 2.66 -1.68 -5.64
N CYS A 29 3.66 -2.54 -5.68
CA CYS A 29 4.55 -2.68 -6.83
C CYS A 29 4.59 -4.10 -7.38
N LEU A 30 4.95 -4.27 -8.66
CA LEU A 30 5.07 -5.60 -9.24
C LEU A 30 6.25 -6.35 -8.61
N SER A 31 6.05 -7.62 -8.26
CA SER A 31 7.14 -8.49 -7.79
C SER A 31 8.23 -8.61 -8.86
N GLY A 32 9.49 -8.46 -8.45
CA GLY A 32 10.65 -8.64 -9.32
C GLY A 32 11.05 -10.11 -9.53
N LYS A 33 10.59 -11.02 -8.65
CA LYS A 33 10.91 -12.45 -8.69
C LYS A 33 9.77 -13.33 -9.24
N PHE A 34 8.52 -12.92 -9.07
CA PHE A 34 7.37 -13.72 -9.51
C PHE A 34 7.30 -13.78 -11.04
N SER A 35 7.19 -14.99 -11.59
CA SER A 35 7.15 -15.21 -13.04
C SER A 35 5.88 -15.94 -13.46
N GLY A 36 5.32 -15.53 -14.60
CA GLY A 36 4.09 -16.12 -15.14
C GLY A 36 2.81 -15.49 -14.59
N PRO A 37 1.64 -16.02 -14.98
CA PRO A 37 0.34 -15.58 -14.49
C PRO A 37 0.10 -15.98 -13.02
N CYS A 38 -0.43 -15.04 -12.24
CA CYS A 38 -0.85 -15.24 -10.84
C CYS A 38 -2.25 -15.88 -10.81
N TRP A 39 -2.30 -17.20 -10.71
CA TRP A 39 -3.56 -17.96 -10.65
C TRP A 39 -4.14 -18.01 -9.24
N ALA A 40 -5.36 -18.55 -9.10
CA ALA A 40 -6.03 -18.73 -7.81
C ALA A 40 -5.20 -19.53 -6.79
N TRP A 41 -4.33 -20.45 -7.25
CA TRP A 41 -3.42 -21.23 -6.41
C TRP A 41 -2.02 -20.62 -6.26
N SER A 42 -1.68 -19.55 -6.99
CA SER A 42 -0.37 -18.88 -6.93
C SER A 42 -0.25 -17.86 -5.80
N GLY A 43 -1.33 -17.58 -5.07
CA GLY A 43 -1.35 -16.52 -4.04
C GLY A 43 -0.34 -16.75 -2.91
N GLU A 44 -0.08 -18.00 -2.52
CA GLU A 44 0.91 -18.31 -1.49
C GLU A 44 2.35 -18.09 -1.98
N GLU A 45 2.64 -18.49 -3.22
CA GLU A 45 3.94 -18.24 -3.85
C GLU A 45 4.21 -16.72 -3.99
N CYS A 46 3.21 -15.95 -4.45
CA CYS A 46 3.30 -14.49 -4.55
C CYS A 46 3.61 -13.85 -3.19
N ARG A 47 2.88 -14.23 -2.12
CA ARG A 47 3.15 -13.74 -0.76
C ARG A 47 4.55 -14.07 -0.28
N ARG A 48 5.02 -15.30 -0.50
CA ARG A 48 6.37 -15.73 -0.10
C ARG A 48 7.43 -14.91 -0.84
N LEU A 49 7.31 -14.77 -2.16
CA LEU A 49 8.29 -14.04 -2.98
C LEU A 49 8.34 -12.56 -2.61
N CYS A 50 7.20 -11.90 -2.39
CA CYS A 50 7.19 -10.52 -1.94
C CYS A 50 7.88 -10.34 -0.57
N LYS A 51 7.66 -11.26 0.39
CA LYS A 51 8.39 -11.25 1.66
C LYS A 51 9.90 -11.45 1.48
N GLU A 52 10.32 -12.31 0.55
CA GLU A 52 11.73 -12.48 0.17
C GLU A 52 12.32 -11.28 -0.58
N GLU A 53 11.49 -10.38 -1.10
CA GLU A 53 11.88 -9.09 -1.67
C GLU A 53 11.89 -7.97 -0.59
N GLY A 54 11.65 -8.32 0.68
CA GLY A 54 11.61 -7.36 1.79
C GLY A 54 10.29 -6.59 1.90
N ARG A 55 9.22 -7.09 1.28
CA ARG A 55 7.88 -6.48 1.29
C ARG A 55 7.01 -7.09 2.38
N VAL A 56 5.90 -6.42 2.72
CA VAL A 56 5.00 -6.87 3.80
C VAL A 56 4.30 -8.18 3.43
N SER A 57 3.78 -8.23 2.21
CA SER A 57 3.04 -9.37 1.64
C SER A 57 2.90 -9.18 0.13
N GLY A 58 2.08 -10.00 -0.51
CA GLY A 58 1.65 -9.79 -1.89
C GLY A 58 0.31 -10.42 -2.21
N HIS A 59 -0.28 -10.01 -3.33
CA HIS A 59 -1.57 -10.48 -3.81
C HIS A 59 -1.62 -10.62 -5.33
N CYS A 60 -2.53 -11.49 -5.81
CA CYS A 60 -2.79 -11.61 -7.23
C CYS A 60 -3.87 -10.61 -7.65
N SER A 61 -3.61 -9.84 -8.71
CA SER A 61 -4.61 -8.97 -9.35
C SER A 61 -5.47 -9.72 -10.36
N ALA A 62 -6.61 -9.13 -10.75
CA ALA A 62 -7.44 -9.61 -11.85
C ALA A 62 -6.69 -9.68 -13.21
N SER A 63 -5.61 -8.90 -13.35
CA SER A 63 -4.70 -8.95 -14.51
C SER A 63 -3.66 -10.08 -14.43
N MET A 64 -3.83 -11.03 -13.51
CA MET A 64 -2.95 -12.18 -13.27
C MET A 64 -1.50 -11.77 -12.98
N LYS A 65 -1.31 -10.64 -12.27
CA LYS A 65 0.01 -10.18 -11.82
C LYS A 65 0.14 -10.36 -10.32
N CYS A 66 1.36 -10.63 -9.85
CA CYS A 66 1.69 -10.59 -8.44
C CYS A 66 2.15 -9.17 -8.06
N TRP A 67 1.43 -8.57 -7.12
CA TRP A 67 1.73 -7.26 -6.54
C TRP A 67 2.24 -7.46 -5.12
N CYS A 68 3.27 -6.72 -4.74
CA CYS A 68 3.80 -6.68 -3.41
C CYS A 68 3.36 -5.41 -2.69
N GLU A 69 2.98 -5.56 -1.42
CA GLU A 69 2.49 -4.49 -0.56
C GLU A 69 3.65 -3.81 0.19
N GLY A 70 3.53 -2.50 0.44
CA GLY A 70 4.57 -1.73 1.14
C GLY A 70 5.78 -1.49 0.25
N CYS A 71 5.51 -1.16 -1.00
CA CYS A 71 6.46 -0.44 -1.83
C CYS A 71 6.29 1.08 -1.61
#